data_AF-A0A2N1UZ01-F1
#
_entry.id   AF-A0A2N1UZ01-F1
#
_cell.length_a   1.000
_cell.length_b   1.000
_cell.length_c   1.000
_cell.angle_alpha   90.00
_cell.angle_beta   90.00
_cell.angle_gamma   90.00
#
_symmetry.space_group_name_H-M   'P 1'
#
loop_
_entity.id
_entity.type
_entity.pdbx_description
1 polymer ?
#
loop_
_entity_poly.entity_id
_entity_poly.type
_entity_poly.pdbx_seq_one_letter_code
_entity_poly.pdbx_strand_id
1 'polypeptide(L)'
;MASAGKVPNDASALVIAGPDKPLTQAERQAVQEYLSQRHGKLLVMLAPRTNSGLEGLLQTYGISVGDNIVVDPGRNIQNDITVPAFNEFTFHPVTKALERTAIFLPLARSVSLLNPPATVQGTELIKTTAESWAETNLEENSLIQKDSGDLSGPLAMAVAATLGEPGPPPGASPVPAAEPKPQGRVLVVGNAMFAANWFSRLLGNGDFFLNSIAWLTEAEDLISIRAKPTTDRTMTLTGTQEKIVYSLSLYGMPGLMVLLGTLVWWRRR
;
A
#
# COMPACT_ATOMS: atom_id res chain seq x y z
N MET A 1 22.55 -5.16 -0.51
CA MET A 1 23.16 -5.63 0.76
C MET A 1 24.66 -5.84 0.56
N ALA A 2 25.51 -4.83 0.80
CA ALA A 2 26.87 -4.80 0.24
C ALA A 2 28.00 -5.41 1.08
N SER A 3 27.76 -6.03 2.26
CA SER A 3 28.85 -6.69 3.01
C SER A 3 28.53 -8.04 3.65
N ALA A 4 27.26 -8.44 3.74
CA ALA A 4 26.86 -9.77 4.19
C ALA A 4 25.83 -10.31 3.19
N GLY A 5 26.21 -11.30 2.38
CA GLY A 5 25.33 -11.93 1.38
C GLY A 5 24.20 -12.77 1.97
N LYS A 6 23.74 -12.45 3.19
CA LYS A 6 22.71 -13.17 3.94
C LYS A 6 21.88 -12.18 4.77
N VAL A 7 20.60 -12.50 4.94
CA VAL A 7 19.74 -11.80 5.90
C VAL A 7 20.27 -12.07 7.32
N PRO A 8 20.43 -11.05 8.19
CA PRO A 8 20.92 -11.23 9.56
C PRO A 8 20.13 -12.29 10.34
N ASN A 9 20.80 -13.01 11.25
CA ASN A 9 20.19 -14.12 12.00
C ASN A 9 19.12 -13.63 12.98
N ASP A 10 19.28 -12.43 13.50
CA ASP A 10 18.41 -11.73 14.44
C ASP A 10 17.33 -10.87 13.76
N ALA A 11 17.23 -10.90 12.43
CA ALA A 11 16.22 -10.14 11.71
C ALA A 11 14.80 -10.70 11.94
N SER A 12 13.97 -9.94 12.67
CA SER A 12 12.55 -10.25 12.88
C SER A 12 11.73 -10.17 11.59
N ALA A 13 12.09 -9.25 10.69
CA ALA A 13 11.49 -9.12 9.36
C ALA A 13 12.50 -8.52 8.37
N LEU A 14 12.32 -8.83 7.09
CA LEU A 14 13.00 -8.18 5.97
C LEU A 14 12.01 -7.30 5.21
N VAL A 15 12.41 -6.07 4.90
CA VAL A 15 11.61 -5.15 4.07
C VAL A 15 12.37 -4.84 2.79
N ILE A 16 11.75 -5.11 1.65
CA ILE A 16 12.25 -4.75 0.32
C ILE A 16 11.35 -3.64 -0.22
N ALA A 17 11.80 -2.40 -0.09
CA ALA A 17 11.01 -1.20 -0.30
C ALA A 17 11.29 -0.55 -1.67
N GLY A 18 10.57 -0.97 -2.71
CA GLY A 18 10.66 -0.35 -4.05
C GLY A 18 12.08 -0.41 -4.64
N PRO A 19 12.64 -1.59 -4.90
CA PRO A 19 14.01 -1.69 -5.39
C PRO A 19 14.14 -1.08 -6.80
N ASP A 20 14.97 -0.05 -6.97
CA ASP A 20 15.18 0.62 -8.28
C ASP A 20 15.94 -0.25 -9.31
N LYS A 21 16.61 -1.30 -8.84
CA LYS A 21 17.38 -2.23 -9.67
C LYS A 21 17.00 -3.67 -9.32
N PRO A 22 17.07 -4.60 -10.29
CA PRO A 22 16.86 -6.01 -10.00
C PRO A 22 17.85 -6.50 -8.94
N LEU A 23 17.35 -7.30 -7.99
CA LEU A 23 18.20 -7.97 -7.02
C LEU A 23 19.16 -8.92 -7.75
N THR A 24 20.40 -8.96 -7.28
CA THR A 24 21.40 -9.91 -7.79
C THR A 24 20.98 -11.36 -7.51
N GLN A 25 21.58 -12.33 -8.20
CA GLN A 25 21.31 -13.75 -7.93
C GLN A 25 21.58 -14.13 -6.46
N ALA A 26 22.67 -13.63 -5.89
CA ALA A 26 23.01 -13.86 -4.49
C ALA A 26 21.97 -13.27 -3.53
N GLU A 27 21.49 -12.05 -3.78
CA GLU A 27 20.44 -11.43 -2.95
C GLU A 27 19.11 -12.19 -3.05
N ARG A 28 18.71 -12.63 -4.25
CA ARG A 28 17.50 -13.44 -4.43
C ARG A 28 17.59 -14.77 -3.71
N GLN A 29 18.74 -15.44 -3.77
CA GLN A 29 18.97 -16.67 -3.03
C GLN A 29 18.90 -16.44 -1.51
N ALA A 30 19.48 -15.34 -1.00
CA ALA A 30 19.40 -15.01 0.41
C ALA A 30 17.95 -14.78 0.88
N VAL A 31 17.11 -14.14 0.06
CA VAL A 31 15.67 -13.95 0.35
C VAL A 31 14.94 -15.31 0.32
N GLN A 32 15.23 -16.16 -0.66
CA GLN A 32 14.63 -17.49 -0.76
C GLN A 32 15.00 -18.39 0.44
N GLU A 33 16.27 -18.40 0.85
CA GLU A 33 16.73 -19.14 2.04
C GLU A 33 16.08 -18.60 3.32
N TYR A 34 15.95 -17.27 3.43
CA TYR A 34 15.27 -16.63 4.55
C TYR A 34 13.80 -17.06 4.68
N LEU A 35 13.06 -17.13 3.58
CA LEU A 35 11.67 -17.60 3.59
C LEU A 35 11.53 -19.10 3.83
N SER A 36 12.28 -19.91 3.08
CA SER A 36 12.08 -21.38 3.03
C SER A 36 12.70 -22.12 4.20
N GLN A 37 13.86 -21.69 4.71
CA GLN A 37 14.60 -22.42 5.75
C GLN A 37 14.40 -21.82 7.14
N ARG A 38 14.17 -20.51 7.23
CA ARG A 38 14.10 -19.78 8.50
C ARG A 38 12.69 -19.34 8.88
N HIS A 39 11.68 -19.69 8.07
CA HIS A 39 10.31 -19.20 8.26
C HIS A 39 10.31 -17.66 8.42
N GLY A 40 11.07 -17.01 7.53
CA GLY A 40 11.29 -15.57 7.55
C GLY A 40 10.04 -14.77 7.25
N LYS A 41 10.06 -13.49 7.60
CA LYS A 41 8.93 -12.58 7.45
C LYS A 41 9.31 -11.44 6.52
N LEU A 42 8.60 -11.32 5.42
CA LEU A 42 8.99 -10.48 4.29
C LEU A 42 7.89 -9.49 3.95
N LEU A 43 8.21 -8.20 3.95
CA LEU A 43 7.44 -7.16 3.29
C LEU A 43 8.10 -6.83 1.96
N VAL A 44 7.37 -6.96 0.85
CA VAL A 44 7.81 -6.51 -0.47
C VAL A 44 6.88 -5.40 -0.95
N MET A 45 7.45 -4.26 -1.32
CA MET A 45 6.73 -3.15 -1.93
C MET A 45 7.28 -2.96 -3.33
N LEU A 46 6.46 -3.21 -4.35
CA LEU A 46 6.90 -3.20 -5.75
C LEU A 46 6.16 -2.11 -6.52
N ALA A 47 6.89 -1.11 -6.99
CA ALA A 47 6.35 -0.12 -7.91
C ALA A 47 6.20 -0.70 -9.33
N PRO A 48 5.30 -0.15 -10.17
CA PRO A 48 5.25 -0.43 -11.60
C PRO A 48 6.57 -0.13 -12.32
N ARG A 49 6.72 -0.60 -13.57
CA ARG A 49 7.85 -0.31 -14.49
C ARG A 49 9.23 -0.71 -13.96
N THR A 50 9.26 -1.51 -12.90
CA THR A 50 10.51 -1.98 -12.29
C THR A 50 10.46 -3.49 -12.18
N ASN A 51 11.47 -4.15 -12.73
CA ASN A 51 11.70 -5.57 -12.53
C ASN A 51 12.60 -5.73 -11.31
N SER A 52 12.03 -6.20 -10.20
CA SER A 52 12.75 -6.38 -8.95
C SER A 52 13.62 -7.64 -8.94
N GLY A 53 13.33 -8.59 -9.84
CA GLY A 53 13.88 -9.94 -9.83
C GLY A 53 13.21 -10.87 -8.81
N LEU A 54 12.25 -10.37 -8.01
CA LEU A 54 11.51 -11.16 -7.02
C LEU A 54 10.23 -11.77 -7.58
N GLU A 55 9.77 -11.35 -8.75
CA GLU A 55 8.51 -11.78 -9.37
C GLU A 55 8.44 -13.31 -9.47
N GLY A 56 9.53 -13.94 -9.94
CA GLY A 56 9.62 -15.39 -10.02
C GLY A 56 9.60 -16.09 -8.65
N LEU A 57 10.21 -15.50 -7.62
CA LEU A 57 10.18 -16.04 -6.26
C LEU A 57 8.77 -15.95 -5.66
N LEU A 58 8.11 -14.79 -5.80
CA LEU A 58 6.75 -14.56 -5.34
C LEU A 58 5.75 -15.51 -6.02
N GLN A 59 5.95 -15.79 -7.30
CA GLN A 59 5.12 -16.71 -8.06
C GLN A 59 5.17 -18.15 -7.50
N THR A 60 6.28 -18.58 -6.87
CA THR A 60 6.35 -19.90 -6.21
C THR A 60 5.39 -20.03 -5.02
N TYR A 61 4.94 -18.91 -4.47
CA TYR A 61 3.94 -18.83 -3.41
C TYR A 61 2.53 -18.48 -3.95
N GLY A 62 2.34 -18.50 -5.26
CA GLY A 62 1.10 -18.12 -5.91
C GLY A 62 0.82 -16.61 -5.89
N ILE A 63 1.81 -15.77 -5.60
CA ILE A 63 1.66 -14.31 -5.63
C ILE A 63 2.12 -13.81 -6.99
N SER A 64 1.18 -13.31 -7.78
CA SER A 64 1.44 -12.74 -9.10
C SER A 64 1.52 -11.22 -9.03
N VAL A 65 2.51 -10.63 -9.67
CA VAL A 65 2.73 -9.18 -9.73
C VAL A 65 2.70 -8.76 -11.20
N GLY A 66 1.72 -7.95 -11.57
CA GLY A 66 1.51 -7.56 -12.97
C GLY A 66 2.39 -6.38 -13.38
N ASP A 67 2.86 -6.32 -14.63
CA ASP A 67 3.58 -5.15 -15.17
C ASP A 67 2.61 -4.15 -15.78
N ASN A 68 1.95 -3.39 -14.91
CA ASN A 68 0.87 -2.48 -15.25
C ASN A 68 0.74 -1.36 -14.20
N ILE A 69 -0.06 -0.36 -14.52
CA ILE A 69 -0.55 0.64 -13.57
C ILE A 69 -2.04 0.40 -13.37
N VAL A 70 -2.47 0.24 -12.13
CA VAL A 70 -3.88 0.10 -11.79
C VAL A 70 -4.54 1.47 -11.77
N VAL A 71 -5.65 1.57 -12.49
CA VAL A 71 -6.46 2.78 -12.65
C VAL A 71 -7.86 2.51 -12.11
N ASP A 72 -8.40 3.41 -11.27
CA ASP A 72 -9.73 3.25 -10.66
C ASP A 72 -10.56 4.55 -10.76
N PRO A 73 -11.38 4.68 -11.83
CA PRO A 73 -12.28 5.82 -11.97
C PRO A 73 -13.35 5.90 -10.89
N GLY A 74 -13.79 4.76 -10.37
CA GLY A 74 -14.87 4.68 -9.39
C GLY A 74 -14.44 5.13 -7.99
N ARG A 75 -13.15 5.02 -7.65
CA ARG A 75 -12.65 5.40 -6.32
C ARG A 75 -11.20 5.89 -6.35
N ASN A 76 -11.03 7.21 -6.41
CA ASN A 76 -9.73 7.88 -6.44
C ASN A 76 -9.73 9.18 -5.60
N ILE A 77 -8.54 9.77 -5.45
CA ILE A 77 -8.36 11.07 -4.78
C ILE A 77 -8.20 12.19 -5.82
N GLN A 78 -8.86 13.34 -5.59
CA GLN A 78 -8.70 14.56 -6.41
C GLN A 78 -8.93 14.35 -7.92
N ASN A 79 -9.80 13.41 -8.30
CA ASN A 79 -10.09 13.07 -9.71
C ASN A 79 -8.86 12.54 -10.48
N ASP A 80 -7.85 12.05 -9.77
CA ASP A 80 -6.69 11.36 -10.34
C ASP A 80 -6.90 9.85 -10.27
N ILE A 81 -7.38 9.29 -11.39
CA ILE A 81 -7.70 7.87 -11.52
C ILE A 81 -6.49 6.94 -11.34
N THR A 82 -5.25 7.47 -11.36
CA THR A 82 -4.01 6.72 -11.11
C THR A 82 -3.61 6.68 -9.63
N VAL A 83 -4.39 7.33 -8.77
CA VAL A 83 -4.28 7.25 -7.31
C VAL A 83 -5.56 6.67 -6.70
N PRO A 84 -5.77 5.35 -6.83
CA PRO A 84 -6.88 4.68 -6.20
C PRO A 84 -6.91 4.92 -4.68
N ALA A 85 -8.10 5.23 -4.18
CA ALA A 85 -8.38 5.32 -2.76
C ALA A 85 -9.04 4.01 -2.30
N PHE A 86 -8.87 3.59 -1.06
CA PHE A 86 -9.41 2.35 -0.51
C PHE A 86 -9.96 2.58 0.89
N ASN A 87 -11.24 2.29 1.11
CA ASN A 87 -11.92 2.39 2.39
C ASN A 87 -12.66 1.09 2.76
N GLU A 88 -12.58 0.09 1.89
CA GLU A 88 -13.12 -1.25 2.04
C GLU A 88 -11.99 -2.25 1.84
N PHE A 89 -11.90 -3.20 2.75
CA PHE A 89 -10.79 -4.13 2.83
C PHE A 89 -11.32 -5.54 3.08
N THR A 90 -10.61 -6.53 2.54
CA THR A 90 -10.83 -7.91 2.96
C THR A 90 -10.40 -8.06 4.42
N PHE A 91 -11.19 -8.78 5.22
CA PHE A 91 -10.87 -9.00 6.63
C PHE A 91 -9.53 -9.72 6.80
N HIS A 92 -8.62 -9.08 7.52
CA HIS A 92 -7.30 -9.61 7.85
C HIS A 92 -6.75 -8.83 9.06
N PRO A 93 -5.88 -9.41 9.93
CA PRO A 93 -5.28 -8.66 11.04
C PRO A 93 -4.65 -7.32 10.64
N VAL A 94 -4.01 -7.27 9.45
CA VAL A 94 -3.41 -6.04 8.90
C VAL A 94 -4.46 -4.94 8.63
N THR A 95 -5.64 -5.30 8.16
CA THR A 95 -6.70 -4.37 7.70
C THR A 95 -7.79 -4.12 8.74
N LYS A 96 -7.89 -4.97 9.78
CA LYS A 96 -8.94 -4.92 10.80
C LYS A 96 -9.09 -3.54 11.47
N ALA A 97 -7.99 -2.87 11.78
CA ALA A 97 -8.01 -1.55 12.43
C ALA A 97 -8.21 -0.38 11.45
N LEU A 98 -8.23 -0.66 10.14
CA LEU A 98 -8.35 0.35 9.08
C LEU A 98 -9.78 0.55 8.60
N GLU A 99 -10.75 -0.14 9.20
CA GLU A 99 -12.16 0.02 8.86
C GLU A 99 -12.54 1.51 8.84
N ARG A 100 -13.04 1.97 7.68
CA ARG A 100 -13.47 3.36 7.43
C ARG A 100 -12.34 4.40 7.38
N THR A 101 -11.07 4.00 7.43
CA THR A 101 -9.92 4.89 7.24
C THR A 101 -9.34 4.66 5.84
N ALA A 102 -9.32 5.71 5.02
CA ALA A 102 -8.90 5.56 3.64
C ALA A 102 -7.38 5.36 3.51
N ILE A 103 -6.98 4.52 2.56
CA ILE A 103 -5.59 4.31 2.11
C ILE A 103 -5.50 4.73 0.66
N PHE A 104 -4.37 5.31 0.26
CA PHE A 104 -4.09 5.73 -1.11
C PHE A 104 -2.84 5.02 -1.62
N LEU A 105 -2.95 4.38 -2.78
CA LEU A 105 -1.85 3.67 -3.42
C LEU A 105 -1.57 4.31 -4.80
N PRO A 106 -0.81 5.42 -4.84
CA PRO A 106 -0.52 6.16 -6.09
C PRO A 106 0.36 5.35 -7.03
N LEU A 107 0.00 5.26 -8.31
CA LEU A 107 0.77 4.52 -9.32
C LEU A 107 1.09 3.10 -8.84
N ALA A 108 0.06 2.37 -8.42
CA ALA A 108 0.20 0.99 -7.97
C ALA A 108 0.11 0.02 -9.15
N ARG A 109 0.75 -1.15 -9.03
CA ARG A 109 0.57 -2.30 -9.92
C ARG A 109 -0.35 -3.34 -9.30
N SER A 110 -0.94 -4.20 -10.13
CA SER A 110 -1.77 -5.30 -9.64
C SER A 110 -0.91 -6.35 -8.91
N VAL A 111 -1.39 -6.84 -7.78
CA VAL A 111 -0.83 -7.96 -7.02
C VAL A 111 -1.96 -8.90 -6.64
N SER A 112 -1.97 -10.10 -7.23
CA SER A 112 -3.05 -11.08 -7.07
C SER A 112 -2.56 -12.42 -6.57
N LEU A 113 -3.49 -13.19 -6.00
CA LEU A 113 -3.24 -14.56 -5.58
C LEU A 113 -3.73 -15.53 -6.66
N LEU A 114 -2.81 -16.24 -7.31
CA LEU A 114 -3.09 -17.19 -8.39
C LEU A 114 -2.52 -18.56 -8.06
N ASN A 115 -3.39 -19.57 -7.98
CA ASN A 115 -3.04 -20.98 -7.79
C ASN A 115 -1.98 -21.21 -6.69
N PRO A 116 -2.19 -20.72 -5.45
CA PRO A 116 -1.24 -20.92 -4.37
C PRO A 116 -1.05 -22.42 -4.08
N PRO A 117 0.17 -22.88 -3.76
CA PRO A 117 0.39 -24.24 -3.27
C PRO A 117 -0.41 -24.52 -2.00
N ALA A 118 -0.68 -25.79 -1.71
CA ALA A 118 -1.41 -26.19 -0.49
C ALA A 118 -0.73 -25.75 0.82
N THR A 119 0.56 -25.45 0.78
CA THR A 119 1.37 -24.96 1.90
C THR A 119 1.34 -23.42 2.03
N VAL A 120 0.49 -22.74 1.26
CA VAL A 120 0.38 -21.28 1.27
C VAL A 120 -1.08 -20.90 1.47
N GLN A 121 -1.34 -20.14 2.53
CA GLN A 121 -2.65 -19.54 2.78
C GLN A 121 -2.55 -18.04 2.53
N GLY A 122 -3.09 -17.60 1.39
CA GLY A 122 -3.06 -16.21 0.96
C GLY A 122 -4.40 -15.48 1.13
N THR A 123 -4.35 -14.16 1.24
CA THR A 123 -5.51 -13.25 1.25
C THR A 123 -5.19 -11.98 0.49
N GLU A 124 -6.03 -11.62 -0.48
CA GLU A 124 -5.97 -10.34 -1.18
C GLU A 124 -6.60 -9.26 -0.30
N LEU A 125 -5.79 -8.34 0.22
CA LEU A 125 -6.19 -7.38 1.26
C LEU A 125 -6.96 -6.18 0.71
N ILE A 126 -6.52 -5.67 -0.44
CA ILE A 126 -6.96 -4.41 -1.03
C ILE A 126 -7.41 -4.70 -2.46
N LYS A 127 -8.67 -4.35 -2.77
CA LYS A 127 -9.26 -4.50 -4.11
C LYS A 127 -9.84 -3.19 -4.61
N THR A 128 -9.68 -2.93 -5.91
CA THR A 128 -10.30 -1.81 -6.62
C THR A 128 -11.78 -2.04 -6.91
N THR A 129 -12.44 -1.03 -7.47
CA THR A 129 -13.82 -1.15 -7.96
C THR A 129 -13.92 -2.03 -9.22
N ALA A 130 -15.13 -2.45 -9.60
CA ALA A 130 -15.37 -3.19 -10.83
C ALA A 130 -15.09 -2.37 -12.12
N GLU A 131 -15.07 -1.03 -12.02
CA GLU A 131 -14.83 -0.13 -13.14
C GLU A 131 -13.33 0.05 -13.44
N SER A 132 -12.47 -0.38 -12.51
CA SER A 132 -11.01 -0.30 -12.66
C SER A 132 -10.47 -1.17 -13.80
N TRP A 133 -9.25 -0.86 -14.22
CA TRP A 133 -8.45 -1.71 -15.10
C TRP A 133 -6.96 -1.59 -14.78
N ALA A 134 -6.17 -2.51 -15.33
CA ALA A 134 -4.72 -2.49 -15.27
C ALA A 134 -4.18 -1.98 -16.61
N GLU A 135 -3.77 -0.72 -16.65
CA GLU A 135 -3.17 -0.06 -17.81
C GLU A 135 -1.81 -0.70 -18.12
N THR A 136 -1.69 -1.25 -19.33
CA THR A 136 -0.47 -1.92 -19.82
C THR A 136 0.31 -1.06 -20.81
N ASN A 137 -0.30 -0.04 -21.41
CA ASN A 137 0.39 0.91 -22.28
C ASN A 137 1.06 2.00 -21.44
N LEU A 138 2.33 1.76 -21.11
CA LEU A 138 3.12 2.61 -20.23
C LEU A 138 4.00 3.62 -20.98
N GLU A 139 3.81 3.81 -22.29
CA GLU A 139 4.61 4.77 -23.07
C GLU A 139 4.38 6.23 -22.60
N GLU A 140 5.41 7.05 -22.76
CA GLU A 140 5.36 8.47 -22.38
C GLU A 140 4.40 9.21 -23.33
N ASN A 141 3.38 9.87 -22.77
CA ASN A 141 2.27 10.56 -23.47
C ASN A 141 1.15 9.68 -24.05
N SER A 142 1.13 8.37 -23.77
CA SER A 142 -0.06 7.55 -24.06
C SER A 142 -1.27 8.06 -23.25
N LEU A 143 -2.44 8.02 -23.88
CA LEU A 143 -3.70 8.30 -23.19
C LEU A 143 -3.97 7.15 -22.22
N ILE A 144 -4.27 7.48 -20.96
CA ILE A 144 -4.73 6.49 -19.99
C ILE A 144 -6.19 6.17 -20.32
N GLN A 145 -6.41 5.01 -20.92
CA GLN A 145 -7.72 4.55 -21.36
C GLN A 145 -7.74 3.02 -21.32
N LYS A 146 -8.91 2.44 -21.13
CA LYS A 146 -9.04 0.99 -21.09
C LYS A 146 -8.97 0.40 -22.50
N ASP A 147 -7.90 -0.33 -22.78
CA ASP A 147 -7.70 -1.03 -24.05
C ASP A 147 -8.18 -2.49 -23.96
N SER A 148 -8.37 -3.16 -25.11
CA SER A 148 -8.95 -4.52 -25.16
C SER A 148 -8.10 -5.61 -24.50
N GLY A 149 -6.81 -5.34 -24.25
CA GLY A 149 -5.88 -6.25 -23.59
C GLY A 149 -5.76 -6.04 -22.07
N ASP A 150 -6.34 -4.96 -21.55
CA ASP A 150 -6.17 -4.61 -20.14
C ASP A 150 -7.00 -5.50 -19.23
N LEU A 151 -6.40 -5.86 -18.09
CA LEU A 151 -7.09 -6.64 -17.08
C LEU A 151 -8.18 -5.79 -16.44
N SER A 152 -9.43 -6.25 -16.51
CA SER A 152 -10.57 -5.58 -15.89
C SER A 152 -10.66 -5.87 -14.40
N GLY A 153 -11.14 -4.90 -13.64
CA GLY A 153 -11.35 -5.03 -12.21
C GLY A 153 -12.54 -5.93 -11.81
N PRO A 154 -12.68 -6.19 -10.50
CA PRO A 154 -11.85 -5.68 -9.40
C PRO A 154 -10.44 -6.31 -9.38
N LEU A 155 -9.43 -5.49 -9.14
CA LEU A 155 -8.02 -5.85 -9.12
C LEU A 155 -7.48 -5.82 -7.69
N ALA A 156 -6.79 -6.88 -7.30
CA ALA A 156 -6.05 -6.90 -6.05
C ALA A 156 -4.74 -6.11 -6.18
N MET A 157 -4.35 -5.41 -5.12
CA MET A 157 -3.11 -4.61 -5.08
C MET A 157 -2.22 -4.90 -3.86
N ALA A 158 -2.70 -5.74 -2.96
CA ALA A 158 -1.92 -6.23 -1.84
C ALA A 158 -2.34 -7.65 -1.47
N VAL A 159 -1.35 -8.50 -1.19
CA VAL A 159 -1.55 -9.90 -0.78
C VAL A 159 -0.76 -10.15 0.50
N ALA A 160 -1.41 -10.73 1.50
CA ALA A 160 -0.74 -11.35 2.64
C ALA A 160 -0.81 -12.87 2.51
N ALA A 161 0.26 -13.57 2.86
CA ALA A 161 0.33 -15.02 2.80
C ALA A 161 1.13 -15.58 3.99
N THR A 162 0.61 -16.66 4.59
CA THR A 162 1.37 -17.50 5.52
C THR A 162 1.92 -18.71 4.79
N LEU A 163 3.17 -19.08 5.12
CA LEU A 163 3.92 -20.17 4.50
C LEU A 163 4.10 -21.28 5.54
N GLY A 164 3.58 -22.48 5.26
CA GLY A 164 3.66 -23.62 6.16
C GLY A 164 2.41 -24.48 6.14
N GLU A 165 2.25 -25.33 7.17
CA GLU A 165 1.03 -26.14 7.29
C GLU A 165 -0.21 -25.24 7.44
N PRO A 166 -1.32 -25.55 6.75
CA PRO A 166 -2.56 -24.81 6.87
C PRO A 166 -2.99 -24.70 8.33
N GLY A 167 -3.30 -23.47 8.77
CA GLY A 167 -4.01 -23.29 10.03
C GLY A 167 -5.39 -23.95 9.99
N PRO A 168 -6.04 -24.17 11.14
CA PRO A 168 -7.42 -24.64 11.18
C PRO A 168 -8.32 -23.74 10.31
N PRO A 169 -9.28 -24.31 9.57
CA PRO A 169 -10.20 -23.50 8.75
C PRO A 169 -10.95 -22.47 9.61
N PRO A 170 -11.33 -21.31 9.03
CA PRO A 170 -12.11 -20.30 9.74
C PRO A 170 -13.40 -20.91 10.29
N GLY A 171 -13.60 -20.87 11.62
CA GLY A 171 -14.79 -21.41 12.29
C GLY A 171 -14.62 -22.74 13.00
N ALA A 172 -13.43 -23.36 12.99
CA ALA A 172 -13.15 -24.51 13.83
C ALA A 172 -13.13 -24.12 15.33
N SER A 173 -13.77 -24.94 16.19
CA SER A 173 -13.70 -24.76 17.64
C SER A 173 -12.25 -24.77 18.12
N PRO A 174 -11.88 -23.96 19.13
CA PRO A 174 -10.51 -23.92 19.65
C PRO A 174 -10.16 -25.27 20.26
N VAL A 175 -9.42 -26.09 19.51
CA VAL A 175 -8.69 -27.23 20.08
C VAL A 175 -7.56 -26.65 20.93
N PRO A 176 -7.24 -27.20 22.12
CA PRO A 176 -6.12 -26.72 22.92
C PRO A 176 -4.87 -26.68 22.05
N ALA A 177 -4.37 -25.47 21.79
CA ALA A 177 -3.34 -25.23 20.80
C ALA A 177 -2.07 -25.98 21.20
N ALA A 178 -1.66 -26.95 20.38
CA ALA A 178 -0.24 -27.22 20.23
C ALA A 178 0.45 -25.90 19.89
N GLU A 179 1.66 -25.66 20.41
CA GLU A 179 2.40 -24.44 20.12
C GLU A 179 2.37 -24.14 18.61
N PRO A 180 2.01 -22.91 18.19
CA PRO A 180 1.92 -22.58 16.78
C PRO A 180 3.27 -22.87 16.13
N LYS A 181 3.27 -23.79 15.15
CA LYS A 181 4.48 -24.11 14.39
C LYS A 181 5.00 -22.83 13.75
N PRO A 182 6.34 -22.62 13.67
CA PRO A 182 6.90 -21.46 12.99
C PRO A 182 6.39 -21.38 11.55
N GLN A 183 5.74 -20.27 11.19
CA GLN A 183 5.24 -20.01 9.83
C GLN A 183 5.98 -18.83 9.22
N GLY A 184 6.36 -18.97 7.95
CA GLY A 184 6.83 -17.81 7.19
C GLY A 184 5.65 -16.88 6.90
N ARG A 185 5.91 -15.58 6.79
CA ARG A 185 4.88 -14.60 6.41
C ARG A 185 5.38 -13.72 5.29
N VAL A 186 4.56 -13.51 4.26
CA VAL A 186 4.88 -12.63 3.14
C VAL A 186 3.74 -11.64 2.98
N LEU A 187 4.05 -10.35 2.91
CA LEU A 187 3.12 -9.32 2.51
C LEU A 187 3.69 -8.60 1.29
N VAL A 188 2.93 -8.57 0.20
CA VAL A 188 3.31 -7.88 -1.03
C VAL A 188 2.33 -6.76 -1.29
N VAL A 189 2.84 -5.55 -1.50
CA VAL A 189 2.06 -4.38 -1.92
C VAL A 189 2.56 -3.94 -3.28
N GLY A 190 1.64 -3.72 -4.22
CA GLY A 190 1.94 -3.22 -5.57
C GLY A 190 2.34 -1.75 -5.61
N ASN A 191 2.82 -1.19 -4.49
CA ASN A 191 3.23 0.19 -4.38
C ASN A 191 4.22 0.36 -3.23
N ALA A 192 5.23 1.18 -3.42
CA ALA A 192 6.15 1.60 -2.36
C ALA A 192 5.87 3.03 -1.86
N MET A 193 5.24 3.87 -2.69
CA MET A 193 5.02 5.27 -2.36
C MET A 193 4.07 5.47 -1.18
N PHE A 194 3.16 4.54 -0.90
CA PHE A 194 2.23 4.65 0.22
C PHE A 194 2.93 4.83 1.57
N ALA A 195 4.14 4.27 1.71
CA ALA A 195 4.97 4.36 2.91
C ALA A 195 5.98 5.53 2.88
N ALA A 196 6.09 6.25 1.76
CA ALA A 196 6.98 7.41 1.63
C ALA A 196 6.52 8.58 2.52
N ASN A 197 7.44 9.46 2.93
CA ASN A 197 7.23 10.52 3.93
C ASN A 197 5.94 11.34 3.78
N TRP A 198 5.53 11.63 2.53
CA TRP A 198 4.30 12.38 2.25
C TRP A 198 3.06 11.50 2.44
N PHE A 199 3.01 10.37 1.74
CA PHE A 199 1.84 9.49 1.72
C PHE A 199 1.64 8.75 3.04
N SER A 200 2.69 8.42 3.79
CA SER A 200 2.56 7.73 5.07
C SER A 200 1.83 8.57 6.13
N ARG A 201 1.75 9.89 5.94
CA ARG A 201 1.00 10.82 6.79
C ARG A 201 -0.45 10.99 6.36
N LEU A 202 -0.86 10.43 5.21
CA LEU A 202 -2.23 10.49 4.73
C LEU A 202 -3.06 9.36 5.33
N LEU A 203 -4.03 9.76 6.17
CA LEU A 203 -5.07 8.90 6.72
C LEU A 203 -4.50 7.53 7.18
N GLY A 204 -4.88 6.43 6.54
CA GLY A 204 -4.54 5.07 6.96
C GLY A 204 -3.23 4.51 6.42
N ASN A 205 -2.49 5.25 5.57
CA ASN A 205 -1.29 4.70 4.92
C ASN A 205 -0.19 4.31 5.92
N GLY A 206 0.11 5.18 6.88
CA GLY A 206 1.09 4.89 7.94
C GLY A 206 0.64 3.74 8.82
N ASP A 207 -0.64 3.70 9.18
CA ASP A 207 -1.22 2.62 9.97
C ASP A 207 -1.18 1.29 9.20
N PHE A 208 -1.44 1.28 7.89
CA PHE A 208 -1.31 0.08 7.07
C PHE A 208 0.11 -0.47 7.04
N PHE A 209 1.11 0.40 6.87
CA PHE A 209 2.52 0.01 6.93
C PHE A 209 2.86 -0.61 8.30
N LEU A 210 2.43 0.05 9.37
CA LEU A 210 2.73 -0.38 10.74
C LEU A 210 2.00 -1.68 11.11
N ASN A 211 0.75 -1.84 10.69
CA ASN A 211 -0.01 -3.07 10.86
C ASN A 211 0.61 -4.22 10.05
N SER A 212 1.16 -3.93 8.86
CA SER A 212 1.89 -4.90 8.05
C SER A 212 3.13 -5.41 8.80
N ILE A 213 3.93 -4.51 9.39
CA ILE A 213 5.08 -4.90 10.21
C ILE A 213 4.65 -5.68 11.46
N ALA A 214 3.65 -5.20 12.20
CA ALA A 214 3.17 -5.87 13.40
C ALA A 214 2.66 -7.29 13.12
N TRP A 215 1.92 -7.47 12.02
CA TRP A 215 1.51 -8.80 11.57
C TRP A 215 2.70 -9.65 11.15
N LEU A 216 3.67 -9.11 10.40
CA LEU A 216 4.87 -9.87 10.03
C LEU A 216 5.69 -10.30 11.24
N THR A 217 5.77 -9.49 12.30
CA THR A 217 6.55 -9.84 13.49
C THR A 217 5.74 -10.53 14.59
N GLU A 218 4.56 -11.06 14.25
CA GLU A 218 3.66 -11.78 15.19
C GLU A 218 3.26 -10.94 16.44
N ALA A 219 3.32 -9.62 16.31
CA ALA A 219 2.94 -8.67 17.36
C ALA A 219 1.49 -8.21 17.17
N GLU A 220 0.58 -9.15 16.91
CA GLU A 220 -0.81 -8.87 16.53
C GLU A 220 -1.60 -8.15 17.65
N ASP A 221 -1.25 -8.39 18.91
CA ASP A 221 -1.85 -7.69 20.07
C ASP A 221 -1.56 -6.17 20.04
N LEU A 222 -0.43 -5.75 19.44
CA LEU A 222 -0.07 -4.34 19.28
C LEU A 222 -0.88 -3.63 18.17
N ILE A 223 -1.56 -4.37 17.29
CA ILE A 223 -2.38 -3.80 16.21
C ILE A 223 -3.61 -3.07 16.77
N SER A 224 -4.07 -3.43 17.98
CA SER A 224 -5.26 -2.83 18.62
C SER A 224 -4.98 -1.67 19.57
N ILE A 225 -3.71 -1.37 19.87
CA ILE A 225 -3.32 -0.40 20.91
C ILE A 225 -2.26 0.57 20.38
N ARG A 226 -2.62 1.42 19.41
CA ARG A 226 -1.80 2.58 19.07
C ARG A 226 -2.33 3.80 19.80
N ALA A 227 -1.44 4.50 20.51
CA ALA A 227 -1.76 5.79 21.10
C ALA A 227 -2.36 6.68 20.01
N LYS A 228 -3.54 7.23 20.28
CA LYS A 228 -4.24 8.12 19.36
C LYS A 228 -3.24 9.17 18.87
N PRO A 229 -2.95 9.27 17.56
CA PRO A 229 -2.09 10.34 17.07
C PRO A 229 -2.69 11.65 17.59
N THR A 230 -1.83 12.60 17.98
CA THR A 230 -2.27 13.97 18.25
C THR A 230 -3.18 14.36 17.10
N THR A 231 -4.45 14.61 17.40
CA THR A 231 -5.44 14.94 16.39
C THR A 231 -4.98 16.22 15.73
N ASP A 232 -4.30 16.10 14.59
CA ASP A 232 -4.24 17.20 13.64
C ASP A 232 -5.69 17.48 13.30
N ARG A 233 -6.18 18.60 13.84
CA ARG A 233 -7.55 19.03 13.69
C ARG A 233 -7.70 19.54 12.26
N THR A 234 -7.76 18.61 11.31
CA THR A 234 -8.01 18.93 9.92
C THR A 234 -9.47 19.35 9.79
N MET A 235 -9.69 20.58 9.33
CA MET A 235 -11.03 21.01 8.94
C MET A 235 -11.33 20.39 7.58
N THR A 236 -12.29 19.47 7.52
CA THR A 236 -12.85 18.99 6.26
C THR A 236 -13.70 20.11 5.67
N LEU A 237 -13.15 20.85 4.70
CA LEU A 237 -13.88 21.86 3.97
C LEU A 237 -14.73 21.17 2.88
N THR A 238 -15.98 21.56 2.76
CA THR A 238 -16.78 21.26 1.56
C THR A 238 -16.14 21.91 0.34
N GLY A 239 -16.34 21.37 -0.87
CA GLY A 239 -15.76 21.97 -2.09
C GLY A 239 -16.13 23.44 -2.31
N THR A 240 -17.27 23.88 -1.75
CA THR A 240 -17.65 25.29 -1.71
C THR A 240 -16.81 26.10 -0.72
N GLN A 241 -16.56 25.57 0.48
CA GLN A 241 -15.72 26.22 1.48
C GLN A 241 -14.26 26.34 1.03
N GLU A 242 -13.74 25.32 0.34
CA GLU A 242 -12.40 25.35 -0.24
C GLU A 242 -12.25 26.49 -1.26
N LYS A 243 -13.21 26.61 -2.20
CA LYS A 243 -13.24 27.70 -3.19
C LYS A 243 -13.32 29.08 -2.54
N ILE A 244 -14.09 29.22 -1.47
CA ILE A 244 -14.20 30.47 -0.70
C ILE A 244 -12.86 30.81 -0.06
N VAL A 245 -12.24 29.87 0.67
CA VAL A 245 -10.95 30.08 1.34
C VAL A 245 -9.84 30.41 0.35
N TYR A 246 -9.79 29.69 -0.78
CA TYR A 246 -8.84 29.96 -1.85
C TYR A 246 -9.03 31.37 -2.44
N SER A 247 -10.27 31.75 -2.77
CA SER A 247 -10.57 33.06 -3.34
C SER A 247 -10.30 34.22 -2.38
N LEU A 248 -10.62 34.05 -1.09
CA LEU A 248 -10.32 35.04 -0.05
C LEU A 248 -8.82 35.21 0.18
N SER A 249 -8.07 34.11 0.14
CA SER A 249 -6.61 34.14 0.34
C SER A 249 -5.90 34.76 -0.86
N LEU A 250 -6.32 34.40 -2.08
CA LEU A 250 -5.67 34.86 -3.31
C LEU A 250 -6.08 36.28 -3.72
N TYR A 251 -7.35 36.65 -3.56
CA TYR A 251 -7.87 37.95 -4.00
C TYR A 251 -8.31 38.85 -2.85
N GLY A 252 -8.94 38.28 -1.82
CA GLY A 252 -9.52 39.04 -0.71
C GLY A 252 -8.46 39.81 0.10
N MET A 253 -7.45 39.11 0.64
CA MET A 253 -6.41 39.73 1.46
C MET A 253 -5.54 40.73 0.69
N PRO A 254 -5.02 40.41 -0.52
CA PRO A 254 -4.31 41.40 -1.33
C PRO A 254 -5.20 42.59 -1.71
N GLY A 255 -6.46 42.34 -2.07
CA GLY A 255 -7.43 43.39 -2.39
C GLY A 255 -7.67 44.35 -1.23
N LEU A 256 -7.82 43.82 -0.01
CA LEU A 256 -7.96 44.63 1.21
C LEU A 256 -6.73 45.53 1.43
N MET A 257 -5.52 44.98 1.24
CA MET A 257 -4.28 45.75 1.38
C MET A 257 -4.17 46.88 0.36
N VAL A 258 -4.52 46.62 -0.90
CA VAL A 258 -4.58 47.66 -1.93
C VAL A 258 -5.60 48.74 -1.57
N LEU A 259 -6.78 48.36 -1.10
CA LEU A 259 -7.86 49.27 -0.75
C LEU A 259 -7.52 50.16 0.46
N LEU A 260 -6.90 49.58 1.49
CA LEU A 260 -6.38 50.35 2.64
C LEU A 260 -5.24 51.27 2.22
N GLY A 261 -4.34 50.79 1.37
CA GLY A 261 -3.24 51.59 0.82
C GLY A 261 -3.72 52.80 0.02
N THR A 262 -4.71 52.62 -0.85
CA THR A 262 -5.31 53.71 -1.63
C THR A 262 -6.07 54.71 -0.76
N LEU A 263 -6.85 54.24 0.23
CA LEU A 263 -7.54 55.12 1.17
C LEU A 263 -6.57 56.00 1.98
N VAL A 264 -5.48 55.42 2.49
CA VAL A 264 -4.47 56.17 3.24
C VAL A 264 -3.78 57.20 2.35
N TRP A 265 -3.43 56.82 1.12
CA TRP A 265 -2.86 57.74 0.14
C TRP A 265 -3.80 58.91 -0.17
N TRP A 266 -5.09 58.63 -0.36
CA TRP A 266 -6.08 59.65 -0.72
C TRP A 266 -6.37 60.61 0.43
N ARG A 267 -6.31 60.13 1.68
CA ARG A 267 -6.48 60.96 2.88
C ARG A 267 -5.25 61.79 3.24
N ARG A 268 -4.07 61.37 2.78
CA ARG A 268 -2.80 62.10 2.99
C ARG A 268 -2.53 63.16 1.92
N ARG A 269 -3.31 63.16 0.84
CA ARG A 269 -3.24 64.10 -0.26
C ARG A 269 -4.26 65.21 -0.08
#